data_AF-A0A834HN20-F1
#
_entry.id   AF-A0A834HN20-F1
#
_cell.length_a   1.000
_cell.length_b   1.000
_cell.length_c   1.000
_cell.angle_alpha   90.00
_cell.angle_beta   90.00
_cell.angle_gamma   90.00
#
_symmetry.space_group_name_H-M   'P 1'
#
loop_
_entity.id
_entity.type
_entity.pdbx_description
1 polymer ?
#
loop_
_entity_poly.entity_id
_entity_poly.type
_entity_poly.pdbx_seq_one_letter_code
_entity_poly.pdbx_strand_id
1 'polypeptide(L)'
;MARKSGCSIDTTPSAADAVAGNDDLLTEILARLPAKPLTQFKTVSKHWLSLISQTQFPLLHARRPRRKPASALFLRTPNSDPEFSFVPFDGCLLKGPHFRSLGHPGTTILSSCNGLLCFSKLDETTGDSILRYYVCNPTIKRFTRIPLLGVVYDCTMPNGDSRVHHKLCNYKIDKSTRPWSELNITLVGVYVAFDPLVSPHYSVVCVWEWNAAAFNYKVRIAVFRSEVGFWGELMGPFTVPDEVLFENGVFWNGGVHWISDRELVCFDVEGGGLKIVPLPLSCGEEKVAYFGESRGHLQVVVNDKVNDDLFHVFEMKKDFSGWVSVFCCDLNRGIFLSLELSSYYFFSSAASAFSLVFLGRGESEDESFFVVEVSGKLFSYDIKNQTPKELCNLPHSSTCYKAFPYEETLFEV
;
A
#
# COMPACT_ATOMS: atom_id res chain seq x y z
N MET A 1 -49.86 60.65 17.46
CA MET A 1 -49.27 59.93 16.31
C MET A 1 -47.76 60.17 16.31
N ALA A 2 -46.97 59.19 16.76
CA ALA A 2 -45.52 59.23 16.61
C ALA A 2 -45.12 58.02 15.75
N ARG A 3 -44.73 58.28 14.51
CA ARG A 3 -44.15 57.28 13.61
C ARG A 3 -42.74 56.97 14.11
N LYS A 4 -42.52 55.76 14.62
CA LYS A 4 -41.17 55.22 14.79
C LYS A 4 -40.59 54.98 13.39
N SER A 5 -39.65 55.82 12.98
CA SER A 5 -38.77 55.56 11.85
C SER A 5 -37.84 54.40 12.23
N GLY A 6 -38.07 53.22 11.67
CA GLY A 6 -37.12 52.12 11.75
C GLY A 6 -35.87 52.49 10.96
N CYS A 7 -34.75 52.67 11.67
CA CYS A 7 -33.43 52.74 11.07
C CYS A 7 -33.01 51.30 10.75
N SER A 8 -33.03 50.91 9.46
CA SER A 8 -32.38 49.67 9.03
C SER A 8 -30.88 49.89 9.06
N ILE A 9 -30.22 49.31 10.05
CA ILE A 9 -28.76 49.25 10.08
C ILE A 9 -28.38 48.21 9.01
N ASP A 10 -27.96 48.68 7.84
CA ASP A 10 -27.27 47.85 6.86
C ASP A 10 -25.87 47.54 7.42
N THR A 11 -25.80 46.52 8.27
CA THR A 11 -24.53 45.92 8.69
C THR A 11 -23.94 45.19 7.49
N THR A 12 -22.93 45.80 6.86
CA THR A 12 -22.09 45.10 5.88
C THR A 12 -21.49 43.85 6.54
N PRO A 13 -21.65 42.65 5.94
CA PRO A 13 -21.13 41.42 6.53
C PRO A 13 -19.61 41.51 6.73
N SER A 14 -19.11 40.96 7.83
CA SER A 14 -17.67 40.85 8.07
C SER A 14 -17.02 40.05 6.95
N ALA A 15 -15.73 40.22 6.72
CA ALA A 15 -14.97 39.38 5.78
C ALA A 15 -15.14 37.88 6.11
N ALA A 16 -15.24 37.53 7.40
CA ALA A 16 -15.52 36.17 7.84
C ALA A 16 -16.92 35.69 7.42
N ASP A 17 -17.93 36.55 7.53
CA ASP A 17 -19.31 36.23 7.12
C ASP A 17 -19.43 36.13 5.60
N ALA A 18 -18.70 36.98 4.86
CA ALA A 18 -18.64 36.92 3.40
C ALA A 18 -17.99 35.62 2.90
N VAL A 19 -16.92 35.16 3.56
CA VAL A 19 -16.30 33.86 3.26
C VAL A 19 -17.20 32.71 3.69
N ALA A 20 -17.79 32.77 4.89
CA ALA A 20 -18.65 31.71 5.41
C ALA A 20 -19.98 31.57 4.65
N GLY A 21 -20.43 32.63 3.96
CA GLY A 21 -21.59 32.61 3.08
C GLY A 21 -21.29 32.18 1.63
N ASN A 22 -20.04 31.85 1.31
CA ASN A 22 -19.63 31.46 -0.04
C ASN A 22 -19.14 30.00 -0.07
N ASP A 23 -19.99 29.13 -0.61
CA ASP A 23 -19.75 27.69 -0.70
C ASP A 23 -18.48 27.33 -1.48
N ASP A 24 -18.14 28.10 -2.53
CA ASP A 24 -16.95 27.85 -3.35
C ASP A 24 -15.67 28.12 -2.57
N LEU A 25 -15.61 29.27 -1.87
CA LEU A 25 -14.47 29.64 -1.02
C LEU A 25 -14.32 28.66 0.15
N LEU A 26 -15.44 28.30 0.81
CA LEU A 26 -15.40 27.31 1.88
C LEU A 26 -14.94 25.94 1.38
N THR A 27 -15.43 25.50 0.22
CA THR A 27 -15.02 24.22 -0.38
C THR A 27 -13.53 24.22 -0.68
N GLU A 28 -12.99 25.33 -1.22
CA GLU A 28 -11.56 25.47 -1.47
C GLU A 28 -10.73 25.47 -0.18
N ILE A 29 -11.19 26.16 0.87
CA ILE A 29 -10.52 26.17 2.18
C ILE A 29 -10.50 24.76 2.77
N LEU A 30 -11.66 24.10 2.82
CA LEU A 30 -11.80 22.75 3.36
C LEU A 30 -10.95 21.75 2.56
N ALA A 31 -10.92 21.84 1.23
CA ALA A 31 -10.12 20.95 0.39
C ALA A 31 -8.60 21.05 0.62
N ARG A 32 -8.11 22.13 1.25
CA ARG A 32 -6.68 22.31 1.60
C ARG A 32 -6.31 21.74 2.97
N LEU A 33 -7.29 21.29 3.76
CA LEU A 33 -7.06 20.76 5.10
C LEU A 33 -6.76 19.24 5.05
N PRO A 34 -6.02 18.69 6.03
CA PRO A 34 -5.79 17.25 6.10
C PRO A 34 -7.11 16.48 6.28
N ALA A 35 -7.16 15.24 5.81
CA ALA A 35 -8.41 14.48 5.79
C ALA A 35 -8.91 14.15 7.21
N LYS A 36 -8.01 13.86 8.16
CA LYS A 36 -8.42 13.57 9.54
C LYS A 36 -9.21 14.71 10.19
N PRO A 37 -8.73 15.98 10.25
CA PRO A 37 -9.52 17.12 10.70
C PRO A 37 -10.86 17.26 9.97
N LEU A 38 -10.90 17.04 8.65
CA LEU A 38 -12.14 17.13 7.88
C LEU A 38 -13.21 16.14 8.37
N THR A 39 -12.83 14.93 8.82
CA THR A 39 -13.78 13.99 9.43
C THR A 39 -14.41 14.53 10.71
N GLN A 40 -13.68 15.34 11.49
CA GLN A 40 -14.18 15.99 12.70
C GLN A 40 -15.01 17.22 12.37
N PHE A 41 -14.65 17.97 11.33
CA PHE A 41 -15.39 19.16 10.89
C PHE A 41 -16.80 18.84 10.38
N LYS A 42 -17.04 17.61 9.93
CA LYS A 42 -18.40 17.11 9.66
C LYS A 42 -19.34 17.19 10.87
N THR A 43 -18.83 17.23 12.12
CA THR A 43 -19.67 17.26 13.33
C THR A 43 -19.90 18.66 13.90
N VAL A 44 -19.14 19.67 13.45
CA VAL A 44 -19.18 21.01 14.05
C VAL A 44 -20.15 21.97 13.34
N SER A 45 -20.47 21.74 12.07
CA SER A 45 -21.36 22.58 11.27
C SER A 45 -22.16 21.76 10.26
N LYS A 46 -23.47 21.99 10.18
CA LYS A 46 -24.34 21.38 9.16
C LYS A 46 -23.94 21.77 7.75
N HIS A 47 -23.48 23.01 7.58
CA HIS A 47 -23.04 23.53 6.29
C HIS A 47 -21.74 22.83 5.85
N TRP A 48 -20.76 22.71 6.75
CA TRP A 48 -19.53 21.96 6.45
C TRP A 48 -19.78 20.46 6.23
N LEU A 49 -20.67 19.85 7.02
CA LEU A 49 -21.11 18.48 6.78
C LEU A 49 -21.65 18.31 5.35
N SER A 50 -22.51 19.24 4.91
CA SER A 50 -23.07 19.25 3.56
C SER A 50 -21.98 19.32 2.49
N LEU A 51 -21.03 20.27 2.60
CA LEU A 51 -19.95 20.45 1.63
C LEU A 51 -19.00 19.24 1.56
N ILE A 52 -18.51 18.76 2.72
CA ILE A 52 -17.52 17.66 2.79
C ILE A 52 -18.15 16.31 2.40
N SER A 53 -19.49 16.18 2.45
CA SER A 53 -20.19 14.94 2.10
C SER A 53 -20.62 14.89 0.63
N GLN A 54 -20.35 15.94 -0.16
CA GLN A 54 -20.56 15.89 -1.60
C GLN A 54 -19.65 14.84 -2.25
N THR A 55 -20.17 14.10 -3.22
CA THR A 55 -19.44 13.03 -3.95
C THR A 55 -18.17 13.52 -4.64
N GLN A 56 -18.16 14.78 -5.08
CA GLN A 56 -17.01 15.42 -5.72
C GLN A 56 -15.93 15.88 -4.73
N PHE A 57 -16.24 16.03 -3.44
CA PHE A 57 -15.31 16.60 -2.47
C PHE A 57 -14.06 15.72 -2.25
N PRO A 58 -14.16 14.38 -2.09
CA PRO A 58 -12.98 13.52 -2.02
C PRO A 58 -12.10 13.60 -3.27
N LEU A 59 -12.69 13.73 -4.47
CA LEU A 59 -11.95 13.90 -5.73
C LEU A 59 -11.19 15.23 -5.75
N LEU A 60 -11.86 16.33 -5.35
CA LEU A 60 -11.23 17.65 -5.22
C LEU A 60 -10.09 17.64 -4.21
N HIS A 61 -10.26 16.94 -3.09
CA HIS A 61 -9.26 16.78 -2.05
C HIS A 61 -8.03 15.98 -2.55
N ALA A 62 -8.25 14.85 -3.23
CA ALA A 62 -7.16 14.02 -3.76
C ALA A 62 -6.36 14.67 -4.89
N ARG A 63 -6.97 15.59 -5.66
CA ARG A 63 -6.27 16.35 -6.71
C ARG A 63 -5.32 17.41 -6.16
N ARG A 64 -5.40 17.74 -4.87
CA ARG A 64 -4.51 18.75 -4.28
C ARG A 64 -3.10 18.15 -4.12
N PRO A 65 -2.05 18.90 -4.52
CA PRO A 65 -0.68 18.45 -4.33
C PRO A 65 -0.41 18.13 -2.86
N ARG A 66 0.10 16.93 -2.61
CA ARG A 66 0.53 16.53 -1.27
C ARG A 66 1.97 16.93 -1.08
N ARG A 67 2.27 17.51 0.09
CA ARG A 67 3.66 17.85 0.47
C ARG A 67 4.57 16.64 0.62
N LYS A 68 4.02 15.46 0.91
CA LYS A 68 4.79 14.24 1.16
C LYS A 68 4.22 13.05 0.38
N PRO A 69 5.09 12.11 -0.03
CA PRO A 69 4.69 10.89 -0.71
C PRO A 69 3.79 10.00 0.15
N ALA A 70 4.07 9.88 1.45
CA ALA A 70 3.19 9.22 2.42
C ALA A 70 3.28 9.92 3.78
N SER A 71 2.28 9.69 4.64
CA SER A 71 2.24 10.28 6.00
C SER A 71 2.90 9.38 7.05
N ALA A 72 2.86 8.07 6.83
CA ALA A 72 3.39 7.06 7.73
C ALA A 72 3.58 5.73 7.01
N LEU A 73 4.18 4.75 7.70
CA LEU A 73 4.23 3.35 7.27
C LEU A 73 3.52 2.47 8.30
N PHE A 74 2.76 1.48 7.82
CA PHE A 74 2.51 0.27 8.61
C PHE A 74 3.60 -0.75 8.29
N LEU A 75 4.25 -1.27 9.32
CA LEU A 75 5.32 -2.24 9.19
C LEU A 75 4.88 -3.58 9.75
N ARG A 76 5.14 -4.63 8.97
CA ARG A 76 4.92 -6.01 9.38
C ARG A 76 6.26 -6.75 9.44
N THR A 77 6.50 -7.37 10.58
CA THR A 77 7.57 -8.34 10.82
C THR A 77 7.18 -9.72 10.24
N PRO A 78 8.11 -10.44 9.57
CA PRO A 78 7.82 -11.76 9.02
C PRO A 78 7.50 -12.85 10.06
N ASN A 79 7.97 -12.70 11.30
CA ASN A 79 8.09 -13.80 12.28
C ASN A 79 7.39 -13.56 13.63
N SER A 80 6.55 -12.53 13.76
CA SER A 80 5.75 -12.33 14.97
C SER A 80 4.27 -12.52 14.66
N ASP A 81 3.50 -12.86 15.71
CA ASP A 81 2.04 -12.67 15.71
C ASP A 81 1.73 -11.25 15.19
N PRO A 82 0.65 -11.02 14.42
CA PRO A 82 0.55 -9.87 13.52
C PRO A 82 0.34 -8.57 14.30
N GLU A 83 1.44 -8.06 14.83
CA GLU A 83 1.58 -6.78 15.46
C GLU A 83 2.19 -5.84 14.43
N PHE A 84 1.41 -4.83 14.03
CA PHE A 84 1.87 -3.81 13.11
C PHE A 84 2.44 -2.63 13.89
N SER A 85 3.62 -2.18 13.48
CA SER A 85 4.15 -0.89 13.94
C SER A 85 3.66 0.22 13.01
N PHE A 86 3.10 1.28 13.58
CA PHE A 86 2.72 2.49 12.84
C PHE A 86 3.80 3.57 13.03
N VAL A 87 4.49 3.92 11.95
CA VAL A 87 5.66 4.81 11.98
C VAL A 87 5.36 6.10 11.21
N PRO A 88 5.01 7.21 11.89
CA PRO A 88 4.80 8.50 11.24
C PRO A 88 6.13 9.18 10.89
N PHE A 89 6.22 9.82 9.73
CA PHE A 89 7.46 10.51 9.31
C PHE A 89 7.69 11.86 10.02
N ASP A 90 6.63 12.51 10.50
CA ASP A 90 6.70 13.87 11.07
C ASP A 90 6.86 13.92 12.59
N GLY A 91 7.08 12.78 13.27
CA GLY A 91 7.18 12.74 14.73
C GLY A 91 5.93 13.24 15.46
N CYS A 92 4.85 13.56 14.73
CA CYS A 92 3.57 13.91 15.31
C CYS A 92 3.08 12.71 16.11
N LEU A 93 2.84 12.92 17.41
CA LEU A 93 2.20 12.00 18.36
C LEU A 93 0.75 11.64 17.98
N LEU A 94 0.41 11.70 16.69
CA LEU A 94 -0.76 11.05 16.15
C LEU A 94 -0.58 9.56 16.48
N LYS A 95 -1.22 9.13 17.57
CA LYS A 95 -1.55 7.73 17.76
C LYS A 95 -2.05 7.25 16.41
N GLY A 96 -1.42 6.24 15.84
CA GLY A 96 -1.82 5.67 14.55
C GLY A 96 -3.33 5.46 14.53
N PRO A 97 -3.98 5.41 13.35
CA PRO A 97 -5.42 5.25 13.29
C PRO A 97 -5.80 4.06 14.17
N HIS A 98 -6.39 4.33 15.35
CA HIS A 98 -6.80 3.31 16.31
C HIS A 98 -8.00 2.60 15.71
N PHE A 99 -7.70 1.73 14.76
CA PHE A 99 -8.65 0.91 14.08
C PHE A 99 -8.67 -0.39 14.88
N ARG A 100 -9.66 -0.52 15.78
CA ARG A 100 -9.78 -1.67 16.70
C ARG A 100 -9.67 -3.01 15.96
N SER A 101 -10.08 -3.07 14.70
CA SER A 101 -10.01 -4.26 13.85
C SER A 101 -8.62 -4.57 13.31
N LEU A 102 -7.72 -3.58 13.11
CA LEU A 102 -6.33 -3.84 12.69
C LEU A 102 -5.46 -4.32 13.86
N GLY A 103 -5.86 -4.06 15.11
CA GLY A 103 -5.20 -4.53 16.33
C GLY A 103 -5.80 -5.82 16.92
N HIS A 104 -6.65 -6.53 16.18
CA HIS A 104 -7.13 -7.85 16.64
C HIS A 104 -6.12 -8.94 16.23
N PRO A 105 -5.83 -9.91 17.12
CA PRO A 105 -5.08 -11.11 16.77
C PRO A 105 -5.64 -11.77 15.50
N GLY A 106 -4.75 -12.28 14.64
CA GLY A 106 -5.14 -12.92 13.37
C GLY A 106 -5.51 -11.96 12.22
N THR A 107 -5.15 -10.67 12.31
CA THR A 107 -5.34 -9.69 11.22
C THR A 107 -4.05 -9.48 10.46
N THR A 108 -4.03 -9.56 9.13
CA THR A 108 -2.82 -9.38 8.31
C THR A 108 -3.04 -8.35 7.21
N ILE A 109 -2.27 -7.25 7.18
CA ILE A 109 -2.26 -6.32 6.04
C ILE A 109 -1.59 -7.01 4.84
N LEU A 110 -2.29 -7.00 3.71
CA LEU A 110 -1.88 -7.67 2.47
C LEU A 110 -1.29 -6.68 1.46
N SER A 111 -1.92 -5.50 1.35
CA SER A 111 -1.53 -4.42 0.44
C SER A 111 -2.08 -3.07 0.89
N SER A 112 -1.51 -2.00 0.35
CA SER A 112 -1.92 -0.60 0.55
C SER A 112 -1.90 0.15 -0.77
N CYS A 113 -2.87 1.03 -1.02
CA CYS A 113 -2.90 1.85 -2.22
C CYS A 113 -3.71 3.13 -1.98
N ASN A 114 -3.10 4.31 -2.21
CA ASN A 114 -3.75 5.63 -2.17
C ASN A 114 -4.65 5.88 -0.93
N GLY A 115 -4.19 5.41 0.24
CA GLY A 115 -4.86 5.55 1.53
C GLY A 115 -5.87 4.44 1.87
N LEU A 116 -6.10 3.48 0.97
CA LEU A 116 -6.83 2.25 1.26
C LEU A 116 -5.87 1.14 1.69
N LEU A 117 -6.32 0.27 2.59
CA LEU A 117 -5.62 -0.95 2.99
C LEU A 117 -6.47 -2.17 2.68
N CYS A 118 -5.84 -3.23 2.19
CA CYS A 118 -6.43 -4.55 2.13
C CYS A 118 -5.85 -5.41 3.25
N PHE A 119 -6.71 -6.09 4.00
CA PHE A 119 -6.27 -7.00 5.06
C PHE A 119 -7.12 -8.27 5.11
N SER A 120 -6.53 -9.35 5.62
CA SER A 120 -7.24 -10.56 5.98
C SER A 120 -7.47 -10.63 7.48
N LYS A 121 -8.55 -11.27 7.90
CA LYS A 121 -8.82 -11.58 9.30
C LYS A 121 -9.32 -13.01 9.43
N LEU A 122 -8.76 -13.76 10.37
CA LEU A 122 -9.28 -15.07 10.74
C LEU A 122 -10.57 -14.88 11.54
N ASP A 123 -11.62 -15.58 11.12
CA ASP A 123 -12.90 -15.58 11.82
C ASP A 123 -13.17 -16.98 12.36
N GLU A 124 -13.15 -17.08 13.69
CA GLU A 124 -13.29 -18.31 14.47
C GLU A 124 -14.71 -18.46 15.02
N THR A 125 -15.63 -17.53 14.73
CA THR A 125 -16.98 -17.52 15.33
C THR A 125 -17.87 -18.68 14.86
N THR A 126 -17.52 -19.33 13.75
CA THR A 126 -18.32 -20.37 13.09
C THR A 126 -17.89 -21.80 13.42
N GLY A 127 -16.91 -22.02 14.32
CA GLY A 127 -16.32 -23.33 14.55
C GLY A 127 -15.32 -23.75 13.45
N ASP A 128 -15.49 -23.25 12.23
CA ASP A 128 -14.51 -23.30 11.13
C ASP A 128 -13.67 -22.03 11.08
N SER A 129 -12.34 -22.18 11.02
CA SER A 129 -11.38 -21.08 10.85
C SER A 129 -11.37 -20.56 9.40
N ILE A 130 -12.26 -19.62 9.07
CA ILE A 130 -12.37 -19.07 7.72
C ILE A 130 -11.62 -17.73 7.64
N LEU A 131 -10.66 -17.63 6.73
CA LEU A 131 -9.99 -16.37 6.44
C LEU A 131 -10.90 -15.48 5.58
N ARG A 132 -11.17 -14.25 6.06
CA ARG A 132 -11.99 -13.26 5.36
C ARG A 132 -11.13 -12.06 4.96
N TYR A 133 -11.43 -11.46 3.81
CA TYR A 133 -10.70 -10.32 3.27
C TYR A 133 -11.55 -9.04 3.33
N TYR A 134 -10.88 -7.92 3.58
CA TYR A 134 -11.50 -6.63 3.78
C TYR A 134 -10.69 -5.54 3.11
N VAL A 135 -11.38 -4.52 2.61
CA VAL A 135 -10.77 -3.23 2.25
C VAL A 135 -11.20 -2.21 3.30
N CYS A 136 -10.26 -1.40 3.79
CA CYS A 136 -10.57 -0.31 4.70
C CYS A 136 -9.94 1.00 4.29
N ASN A 137 -10.63 2.07 4.70
CA ASN A 137 -10.06 3.40 4.81
C ASN A 137 -9.86 3.71 6.31
N PRO A 138 -8.61 3.64 6.82
CA PRO A 138 -8.32 3.92 8.22
C PRO A 138 -8.60 5.37 8.65
N THR A 139 -8.61 6.31 7.69
CA THR A 139 -8.80 7.75 7.93
C THR A 139 -10.22 8.05 8.39
N ILE A 140 -11.20 7.47 7.70
CA ILE A 140 -12.63 7.61 8.05
C ILE A 140 -13.15 6.46 8.91
N LYS A 141 -12.28 5.50 9.26
CA LYS A 141 -12.58 4.31 10.07
C LYS A 141 -13.71 3.46 9.50
N ARG A 142 -13.73 3.28 8.18
CA ARG A 142 -14.68 2.42 7.48
C ARG A 142 -13.97 1.23 6.85
N PHE A 143 -14.66 0.11 6.79
CA PHE A 143 -14.22 -1.09 6.11
C PHE A 143 -15.40 -1.83 5.53
N THR A 144 -15.14 -2.54 4.44
CA THR A 144 -16.11 -3.41 3.80
C THR A 144 -15.49 -4.80 3.60
N ARG A 145 -16.35 -5.82 3.61
CA ARG A 145 -15.94 -7.21 3.39
C ARG A 145 -15.95 -7.50 1.91
N ILE A 146 -14.85 -8.07 1.41
CA ILE A 146 -14.77 -8.54 0.04
C ILE A 146 -15.54 -9.87 -0.04
N PRO A 147 -16.44 -10.06 -1.02
CA PRO A 147 -17.14 -11.33 -1.18
C PRO A 147 -16.15 -12.44 -1.51
N LEU A 148 -16.36 -13.65 -0.97
CA LEU A 148 -15.52 -14.81 -1.26
C LEU A 148 -15.64 -15.21 -2.73
N LEU A 149 -14.51 -15.47 -3.39
CA LEU A 149 -14.46 -16.01 -4.74
C LEU A 149 -14.78 -17.53 -4.69
N GLY A 150 -16.06 -17.90 -4.58
CA GLY A 150 -16.53 -19.29 -4.70
C GLY A 150 -16.07 -20.26 -3.58
N VAL A 151 -16.86 -20.28 -2.49
CA VAL A 151 -17.17 -21.33 -1.48
C VAL A 151 -16.06 -22.29 -0.97
N VAL A 152 -15.98 -22.35 0.37
CA VAL A 152 -15.15 -23.17 1.27
C VAL A 152 -15.41 -24.69 1.15
N TYR A 153 -14.36 -25.51 1.28
CA TYR A 153 -14.49 -26.86 1.86
C TYR A 153 -13.46 -27.08 2.96
N ASP A 154 -13.93 -27.68 4.04
CA ASP A 154 -13.16 -28.23 5.14
C ASP A 154 -12.27 -29.39 4.62
N CYS A 155 -10.97 -29.31 4.87
CA CYS A 155 -10.01 -30.35 4.54
C CYS A 155 -9.19 -30.63 5.79
N THR A 156 -9.69 -31.51 6.66
CA THR A 156 -8.85 -32.18 7.64
C THR A 156 -7.90 -33.11 6.90
N MET A 157 -6.65 -32.70 6.76
CA MET A 157 -5.59 -33.58 6.27
C MET A 157 -5.34 -34.70 7.29
N PRO A 158 -5.12 -35.97 6.89
CA PRO A 158 -4.87 -37.10 7.80
C PRO A 158 -3.61 -37.01 8.67
N ASN A 159 -2.85 -35.93 8.50
CA ASN A 159 -1.52 -35.70 9.03
C ASN A 159 -1.54 -34.27 9.56
N GLY A 160 -1.62 -34.12 10.88
CA GLY A 160 -1.88 -32.87 11.62
C GLY A 160 -0.85 -31.75 11.46
N ASP A 161 -0.60 -31.33 10.23
CA ASP A 161 0.22 -30.19 9.85
C ASP A 161 -0.72 -29.00 9.62
N SER A 162 -0.67 -28.03 10.54
CA SER A 162 -1.49 -26.82 10.49
C SER A 162 -0.92 -25.82 9.48
N ARG A 163 -1.16 -26.05 8.19
CA ARG A 163 -0.99 -25.03 7.14
C ARG A 163 -2.33 -24.73 6.50
N VAL A 164 -2.81 -23.48 6.64
CA VAL A 164 -4.05 -23.02 6.01
C VAL A 164 -3.82 -22.91 4.50
N HIS A 165 -4.19 -23.95 3.74
CA HIS A 165 -4.17 -23.92 2.29
C HIS A 165 -5.39 -23.16 1.75
N HIS A 166 -5.18 -22.05 1.04
CA HIS A 166 -6.22 -21.28 0.35
C HIS A 166 -6.70 -21.97 -0.93
N LYS A 167 -7.53 -23.01 -0.80
CA LYS A 167 -8.02 -23.78 -1.95
C LYS A 167 -9.22 -23.09 -2.61
N LEU A 168 -9.12 -22.84 -3.92
CA LEU A 168 -10.26 -22.40 -4.73
C LEU A 168 -11.20 -23.60 -4.93
N CYS A 169 -12.28 -23.66 -4.17
CA CYS A 169 -13.22 -24.77 -4.25
C CYS A 169 -14.44 -24.38 -5.12
N ASN A 170 -14.29 -24.66 -6.42
CA ASN A 170 -15.31 -24.69 -7.47
C ASN A 170 -16.00 -23.35 -7.82
N TYR A 171 -15.31 -22.53 -8.61
CA TYR A 171 -15.97 -21.93 -9.77
C TYR A 171 -16.47 -23.08 -10.66
N LYS A 172 -17.68 -23.01 -11.24
CA LYS A 172 -18.21 -24.07 -12.11
C LYS A 172 -17.29 -24.25 -13.34
N ILE A 173 -16.28 -25.10 -13.22
CA ILE A 173 -15.52 -25.61 -14.35
C ILE A 173 -16.37 -26.73 -14.97
N ASP A 174 -16.52 -26.68 -16.28
CA ASP A 174 -17.28 -27.65 -17.06
C ASP A 174 -16.93 -29.10 -16.64
N LYS A 175 -17.97 -29.89 -16.33
CA LYS A 175 -17.87 -31.26 -15.82
C LYS A 175 -17.56 -32.29 -16.90
N SER A 176 -17.30 -31.85 -18.14
CA SER A 176 -17.05 -32.72 -19.29
C SER A 176 -15.65 -33.35 -19.32
N THR A 177 -14.68 -32.87 -18.52
CA THR A 177 -13.34 -33.48 -18.40
C THR A 177 -13.08 -34.01 -16.97
N ARG A 178 -13.21 -35.33 -16.76
CA ARG A 178 -12.74 -36.03 -15.52
C ARG A 178 -11.20 -36.17 -15.50
N PRO A 179 -10.53 -36.53 -14.38
CA PRO A 179 -10.84 -36.36 -12.96
C PRO A 179 -9.72 -35.57 -12.24
N TRP A 180 -10.00 -34.37 -11.73
CA TRP A 180 -8.99 -33.56 -11.03
C TRP A 180 -9.36 -33.39 -9.56
N SER A 181 -8.99 -34.37 -8.73
CA SER A 181 -8.99 -34.26 -7.26
C SER A 181 -7.74 -33.56 -6.69
N GLU A 182 -6.78 -33.18 -7.55
CA GLU A 182 -5.42 -32.75 -7.15
C GLU A 182 -4.98 -31.42 -7.80
N LEU A 183 -5.89 -30.50 -8.11
CA LEU A 183 -5.49 -29.14 -8.48
C LEU A 183 -5.17 -28.34 -7.22
N ASN A 184 -3.90 -28.34 -6.83
CA ASN A 184 -3.37 -27.47 -5.77
C ASN A 184 -3.16 -26.07 -6.34
N ILE A 185 -4.23 -25.28 -6.30
CA ILE A 185 -4.19 -23.84 -6.55
C ILE A 185 -4.04 -23.16 -5.20
N THR A 186 -3.05 -22.26 -5.07
CA THR A 186 -2.79 -21.49 -3.85
C THR A 186 -2.99 -20.02 -4.12
N LEU A 187 -3.77 -19.32 -3.28
CA LEU A 187 -3.81 -17.85 -3.30
C LEU A 187 -2.45 -17.31 -2.84
N VAL A 188 -1.74 -16.62 -3.73
CA VAL A 188 -0.40 -16.07 -3.47
C VAL A 188 -0.41 -14.56 -3.24
N GLY A 189 -1.53 -13.88 -3.53
CA GLY A 189 -1.61 -12.45 -3.27
C GLY A 189 -2.99 -11.82 -3.44
N VAL A 190 -3.20 -10.73 -2.71
CA VAL A 190 -4.42 -9.90 -2.73
C VAL A 190 -4.04 -8.42 -2.67
N TYR A 191 -4.42 -7.67 -3.70
CA TYR A 191 -4.00 -6.28 -3.90
C TYR A 191 -5.20 -5.37 -4.06
N VAL A 192 -5.25 -4.29 -3.30
CA VAL A 192 -6.15 -3.17 -3.63
C VAL A 192 -5.54 -2.35 -4.77
N ALA A 193 -6.33 -2.12 -5.81
CA ALA A 193 -5.99 -1.30 -6.96
C ALA A 193 -6.93 -0.09 -6.95
N PHE A 194 -6.39 1.09 -6.64
CA PHE A 194 -7.20 2.29 -6.44
C PHE A 194 -6.46 3.52 -6.92
N ASP A 195 -7.01 4.21 -7.92
CA ASP A 195 -6.54 5.53 -8.35
C ASP A 195 -7.65 6.57 -8.13
N PRO A 196 -7.58 7.39 -7.07
CA PRO A 196 -8.60 8.38 -6.76
C PRO A 196 -8.69 9.50 -7.81
N LEU A 197 -7.72 9.64 -8.71
CA LEU A 197 -7.75 10.61 -9.80
C LEU A 197 -8.53 10.08 -11.00
N VAL A 198 -8.68 8.77 -11.12
CA VAL A 198 -9.38 8.09 -12.22
C VAL A 198 -10.82 7.73 -11.82
N SER A 199 -11.02 7.13 -10.65
CA SER A 199 -12.33 6.64 -10.21
C SER A 199 -12.49 6.71 -8.68
N PRO A 200 -13.70 6.99 -8.16
CA PRO A 200 -13.96 6.82 -6.73
C PRO A 200 -14.08 5.35 -6.32
N HIS A 201 -14.12 4.43 -7.28
CA HIS A 201 -14.22 3.00 -7.04
C HIS A 201 -12.84 2.34 -7.05
N TYR A 202 -12.68 1.33 -6.19
CA TYR A 202 -11.47 0.53 -6.11
C TYR A 202 -11.73 -0.87 -6.67
N SER A 203 -10.66 -1.52 -7.07
CA SER A 203 -10.65 -2.92 -7.46
C SER A 203 -9.82 -3.75 -6.48
N VAL A 204 -10.11 -5.04 -6.39
CA VAL A 204 -9.24 -5.99 -5.67
C VAL A 204 -8.80 -7.07 -6.62
N VAL A 205 -7.48 -7.23 -6.76
CA VAL A 205 -6.84 -8.22 -7.60
C VAL A 205 -6.40 -9.37 -6.73
N CYS A 206 -6.85 -10.58 -7.04
CA CYS A 206 -6.38 -11.80 -6.41
C CYS A 206 -5.59 -12.64 -7.40
N VAL A 207 -4.45 -13.16 -6.96
CA VAL A 207 -3.55 -13.98 -7.78
C VAL A 207 -3.47 -15.36 -7.17
N TRP A 208 -3.73 -16.36 -8.02
CA TRP A 208 -3.66 -17.76 -7.67
C TRP A 208 -2.58 -18.45 -8.50
N GLU A 209 -1.69 -19.14 -7.82
CA GLU A 209 -0.65 -19.93 -8.45
C GLU A 209 -1.10 -21.39 -8.58
N TRP A 210 -0.83 -21.96 -9.75
CA TRP A 210 -1.00 -23.38 -10.03
C TRP A 210 0.31 -24.10 -9.75
N ASN A 211 0.33 -24.94 -8.71
CA ASN A 211 1.49 -25.78 -8.42
C ASN A 211 1.44 -27.05 -9.27
N ALA A 212 1.98 -26.98 -10.50
CA ALA A 212 2.19 -28.16 -11.33
C ALA A 212 3.64 -28.61 -11.14
N ALA A 213 3.83 -29.87 -10.73
CA ALA A 213 5.15 -30.47 -10.67
C ALA A 213 5.83 -30.34 -12.04
N ALA A 214 6.93 -29.61 -12.08
CA ALA A 214 7.87 -29.47 -13.20
C ALA A 214 7.48 -28.45 -14.31
N PHE A 215 8.00 -27.23 -14.14
CA PHE A 215 8.29 -26.20 -15.15
C PHE A 215 7.10 -25.41 -15.74
N ASN A 216 7.24 -24.07 -15.73
CA ASN A 216 6.27 -23.02 -16.12
C ASN A 216 5.18 -22.73 -15.07
N TYR A 217 5.52 -21.88 -14.09
CA TYR A 217 4.55 -21.34 -13.14
C TYR A 217 3.42 -20.64 -13.89
N LYS A 218 2.19 -21.06 -13.60
CA LYS A 218 0.99 -20.50 -14.18
C LYS A 218 0.17 -19.84 -13.10
N VAL A 219 -0.26 -18.62 -13.38
CA VAL A 219 -1.16 -17.89 -12.48
C VAL A 219 -2.51 -17.64 -13.11
N ARG A 220 -3.53 -17.64 -12.29
CA ARG A 220 -4.86 -17.12 -12.62
C ARG A 220 -5.13 -15.89 -11.78
N ILE A 221 -5.86 -14.95 -12.36
CA ILE A 221 -6.12 -13.66 -11.73
C ILE A 221 -7.60 -13.36 -11.79
N ALA A 222 -8.17 -12.87 -10.70
CA ALA A 222 -9.54 -12.38 -10.67
C ALA A 222 -9.56 -10.97 -10.10
N VAL A 223 -10.49 -10.17 -10.61
CA VAL A 223 -10.63 -8.77 -10.24
C VAL A 223 -12.03 -8.54 -9.70
N PHE A 224 -12.13 -8.13 -8.44
CA PHE A 224 -13.36 -7.59 -7.86
C PHE A 224 -13.42 -6.10 -8.15
N ARG A 225 -14.60 -5.58 -8.51
CA ARG A 225 -14.82 -4.14 -8.72
C ARG A 225 -15.85 -3.62 -7.73
N SER A 226 -15.50 -2.59 -6.96
CA SER A 226 -16.40 -2.04 -5.93
C SER A 226 -17.61 -1.32 -6.53
N GLU A 227 -17.51 -0.81 -7.77
CA GLU A 227 -18.60 -0.17 -8.50
C GLU A 227 -19.80 -1.11 -8.70
N VAL A 228 -19.55 -2.34 -9.13
CA VAL A 228 -20.59 -3.34 -9.40
C VAL A 228 -20.79 -4.31 -8.24
N GLY A 229 -19.82 -4.43 -7.34
CA GLY A 229 -19.89 -5.33 -6.18
C GLY A 229 -19.73 -6.82 -6.53
N PHE A 230 -19.13 -7.13 -7.68
CA PHE A 230 -18.93 -8.50 -8.15
C PHE A 230 -17.50 -8.73 -8.66
N TRP A 231 -17.12 -10.00 -8.68
CA TRP A 231 -15.91 -10.47 -9.32
C TRP A 231 -16.12 -10.60 -10.83
N GLY A 232 -15.11 -10.17 -11.60
CA GLY A 232 -15.00 -10.47 -13.01
C GLY A 232 -14.70 -11.95 -13.27
N GLU A 233 -14.61 -12.30 -14.55
CA GLU A 233 -14.20 -13.64 -14.98
C GLU A 233 -12.77 -13.95 -14.50
N LEU A 234 -12.52 -15.22 -14.16
CA LEU A 234 -11.19 -15.69 -13.77
C LEU A 234 -10.28 -15.73 -15.01
N MET A 235 -9.30 -14.86 -15.04
CA MET A 235 -8.37 -14.68 -16.15
C MET A 235 -7.19 -15.66 -16.08
N GLY A 236 -6.60 -15.92 -17.24
CA GLY A 236 -5.49 -16.86 -17.41
C GLY A 236 -5.94 -18.29 -17.76
N PRO A 237 -5.05 -19.29 -17.64
CA PRO A 237 -3.75 -19.22 -16.97
C PRO A 237 -2.72 -18.40 -17.77
N PHE A 238 -1.98 -17.55 -17.07
CA PHE A 238 -0.84 -16.83 -17.61
C PHE A 238 0.46 -17.53 -17.23
N THR A 239 1.38 -17.68 -18.18
CA THR A 239 2.75 -18.08 -17.87
C THR A 239 3.50 -16.87 -17.31
N VAL A 240 4.14 -17.04 -16.17
CA VAL A 240 4.99 -16.03 -15.54
C VAL A 240 6.43 -16.53 -15.45
N PRO A 241 7.43 -15.63 -15.32
CA PRO A 241 8.80 -16.03 -15.02
C PRO A 241 8.90 -16.84 -13.73
N ASP A 242 10.05 -17.48 -13.53
CA ASP A 242 10.37 -18.14 -12.29
C ASP A 242 10.58 -17.11 -11.16
N GLU A 243 10.33 -17.52 -9.91
CA GLU A 243 10.61 -16.72 -8.70
C GLU A 243 9.93 -15.33 -8.63
N VAL A 244 8.74 -15.17 -9.22
CA VAL A 244 7.98 -13.92 -9.08
C VAL A 244 7.53 -13.71 -7.63
N LEU A 245 7.90 -12.56 -7.06
CA LEU A 245 7.58 -12.18 -5.69
C LEU A 245 6.16 -11.62 -5.59
N PHE A 246 5.16 -12.49 -5.70
CA PHE A 246 3.75 -12.08 -5.63
C PHE A 246 3.44 -11.37 -4.32
N GLU A 247 4.06 -11.71 -3.19
CA GLU A 247 3.80 -10.99 -1.95
C GLU A 247 4.01 -9.47 -2.02
N ASN A 248 4.85 -8.95 -2.93
CA ASN A 248 5.24 -7.53 -2.98
C ASN A 248 4.64 -6.75 -4.16
N GLY A 249 3.38 -7.05 -4.48
CA GLY A 249 2.67 -6.36 -5.57
C GLY A 249 2.45 -4.86 -5.32
N VAL A 250 2.70 -4.06 -6.35
CA VAL A 250 2.61 -2.58 -6.34
C VAL A 250 1.60 -2.13 -7.40
N PHE A 251 0.60 -1.35 -7.00
CA PHE A 251 -0.32 -0.75 -7.97
C PHE A 251 0.26 0.53 -8.55
N TRP A 252 0.31 0.61 -9.89
CA TRP A 252 0.79 1.78 -10.60
C TRP A 252 0.21 1.80 -12.01
N ASN A 253 -0.10 2.98 -12.57
CA ASN A 253 -0.50 3.14 -13.98
C ASN A 253 -1.61 2.16 -14.45
N GLY A 254 -2.64 1.96 -13.61
CA GLY A 254 -3.77 1.08 -13.91
C GLY A 254 -3.51 -0.44 -13.77
N GLY A 255 -2.30 -0.85 -13.39
CA GLY A 255 -1.90 -2.25 -13.26
C GLY A 255 -1.32 -2.61 -11.90
N VAL A 256 -1.33 -3.90 -11.55
CA VAL A 256 -0.55 -4.44 -10.42
C VAL A 256 0.75 -5.00 -10.96
N HIS A 257 1.86 -4.64 -10.32
CA HIS A 257 3.21 -4.92 -10.75
C HIS A 257 3.93 -5.77 -9.72
N TRP A 258 4.69 -6.75 -10.19
CA TRP A 258 5.56 -7.62 -9.40
C TRP A 258 6.93 -7.71 -10.07
N ILE A 259 7.91 -8.19 -9.32
CA ILE A 259 9.26 -8.44 -9.84
C ILE A 259 9.62 -9.92 -9.67
N SER A 260 10.31 -10.48 -10.67
CA SER A 260 11.12 -11.69 -10.56
C SER A 260 12.59 -11.29 -10.31
N ASP A 261 13.52 -12.23 -10.49
CA ASP A 261 14.95 -11.96 -10.46
C ASP A 261 15.40 -10.97 -11.56
N ARG A 262 14.72 -10.96 -12.71
CA ARG A 262 15.15 -10.24 -13.92
C ARG A 262 14.07 -9.46 -14.63
N GLU A 263 12.80 -9.68 -14.32
CA GLU A 263 11.70 -9.04 -15.02
C GLU A 263 10.70 -8.37 -14.08
N LEU A 264 10.09 -7.31 -14.60
CA LEU A 264 8.87 -6.71 -14.12
C LEU A 264 7.69 -7.44 -14.77
N VAL A 265 6.78 -7.96 -13.97
CA VAL A 265 5.51 -8.55 -14.39
C VAL A 265 4.39 -7.58 -14.06
N CYS A 266 3.65 -7.13 -15.06
CA CYS A 266 2.53 -6.18 -14.91
C CYS A 266 1.23 -6.86 -15.33
N PHE A 267 0.21 -6.83 -14.49
CA PHE A 267 -1.15 -7.18 -14.83
C PHE A 267 -2.00 -5.91 -15.00
N ASP A 268 -2.57 -5.74 -16.19
CA ASP A 268 -3.53 -4.68 -16.49
C ASP A 268 -4.90 -5.01 -15.88
N VAL A 269 -5.34 -4.20 -14.91
CA VAL A 269 -6.59 -4.44 -14.16
C VAL A 269 -7.84 -4.27 -15.02
N GLU A 270 -7.78 -3.39 -16.03
CA GLU A 270 -8.89 -3.14 -16.93
C GLU A 270 -8.83 -4.03 -18.17
N GLY A 271 -7.67 -4.13 -18.81
CA GLY A 271 -7.48 -4.91 -20.03
C GLY A 271 -7.33 -6.42 -19.82
N GLY A 272 -6.95 -6.86 -18.61
CA GLY A 272 -6.90 -8.28 -18.26
C GLY A 272 -5.73 -9.07 -18.84
N GLY A 273 -4.63 -8.40 -19.18
CA GLY A 273 -3.44 -9.01 -19.77
C GLY A 273 -2.20 -8.87 -18.90
N LEU A 274 -1.21 -9.75 -19.12
CA LEU A 274 0.14 -9.60 -18.57
C LEU A 274 1.08 -8.93 -19.57
N LYS A 275 1.94 -8.05 -19.05
CA LYS A 275 3.10 -7.49 -19.74
C LYS A 275 4.35 -7.81 -18.93
N ILE A 276 5.41 -8.27 -19.60
CA ILE A 276 6.70 -8.57 -18.99
C ILE A 276 7.74 -7.61 -19.58
N VAL A 277 8.52 -6.97 -18.72
CA VAL A 277 9.56 -6.00 -19.11
C VAL A 277 10.85 -6.33 -18.35
N PRO A 278 12.04 -6.35 -18.96
CA PRO A 278 13.28 -6.59 -18.23
C PRO A 278 13.54 -5.51 -17.17
N LEU A 279 14.10 -5.91 -16.03
CA LEU A 279 14.62 -5.01 -15.00
C LEU A 279 15.91 -4.33 -15.48
N PRO A 280 16.30 -3.17 -14.90
CA PRO A 280 17.51 -2.45 -15.27
C PRO A 280 18.74 -3.07 -14.60
N LEU A 281 18.98 -4.35 -14.87
CA LEU A 281 20.10 -5.11 -14.32
C LEU A 281 21.10 -5.40 -15.45
N SER A 282 22.37 -5.12 -15.18
CA SER A 282 23.46 -5.08 -16.16
C SER A 282 24.13 -6.44 -16.33
N CYS A 283 24.45 -7.15 -15.24
CA CYS A 283 25.35 -8.34 -15.29
C CYS A 283 25.13 -9.43 -14.20
N GLY A 284 24.07 -9.37 -13.38
CA GLY A 284 23.73 -10.45 -12.41
C GLY A 284 24.45 -10.39 -11.04
N GLU A 285 25.36 -9.43 -10.87
CA GLU A 285 25.94 -9.08 -9.57
C GLU A 285 25.10 -8.06 -8.80
N GLU A 286 24.09 -7.47 -9.42
CA GLU A 286 23.17 -6.54 -8.79
C GLU A 286 22.02 -7.27 -8.07
N LYS A 287 21.48 -6.66 -7.01
CA LYS A 287 20.27 -7.13 -6.31
C LYS A 287 19.26 -5.99 -6.23
N VAL A 288 17.97 -6.34 -6.36
CA VAL A 288 16.89 -5.39 -6.06
C VAL A 288 16.81 -5.21 -4.54
N ALA A 289 17.13 -4.01 -4.07
CA ALA A 289 17.04 -3.62 -2.67
C ALA A 289 15.64 -3.13 -2.30
N TYR A 290 14.91 -2.51 -3.24
CA TYR A 290 13.56 -2.02 -3.03
C TYR A 290 12.76 -1.98 -4.33
N PHE A 291 11.46 -2.25 -4.22
CA PHE A 291 10.49 -2.07 -5.28
C PHE A 291 9.22 -1.45 -4.70
N GLY A 292 8.73 -0.38 -5.31
CA GLY A 292 7.60 0.37 -4.77
C GLY A 292 7.12 1.47 -5.70
N GLU A 293 6.06 2.15 -5.26
CA GLU A 293 5.51 3.31 -5.94
C GLU A 293 5.53 4.50 -4.99
N SER A 294 5.84 5.67 -5.55
CA SER A 294 5.85 6.93 -4.82
C SER A 294 5.51 8.08 -5.75
N ARG A 295 4.46 8.86 -5.42
CA ARG A 295 3.99 10.04 -6.18
C ARG A 295 3.68 9.81 -7.66
N GLY A 296 3.18 8.64 -8.01
CA GLY A 296 2.86 8.24 -9.38
C GLY A 296 4.06 7.72 -10.17
N HIS A 297 5.16 7.39 -9.51
CA HIS A 297 6.37 6.82 -10.12
C HIS A 297 6.62 5.41 -9.59
N LEU A 298 6.72 4.44 -10.48
CA LEU A 298 7.15 3.08 -10.14
C LEU A 298 8.67 3.03 -10.11
N GLN A 299 9.21 2.63 -8.97
CA GLN A 299 10.63 2.74 -8.65
C GLN A 299 11.22 1.37 -8.29
N VAL A 300 12.43 1.13 -8.80
CA VAL A 300 13.29 0.02 -8.39
C VAL A 300 14.58 0.64 -7.88
N VAL A 301 15.03 0.17 -6.72
CA VAL A 301 16.35 0.49 -6.20
C VAL A 301 17.21 -0.74 -6.28
N VAL A 302 18.36 -0.60 -6.92
CA VAL A 302 19.33 -1.66 -7.17
C VAL A 302 20.60 -1.32 -6.40
N ASN A 303 21.20 -2.30 -5.75
CA ASN A 303 22.53 -2.18 -5.19
C ASN A 303 23.49 -3.21 -5.80
N ASP A 304 24.78 -2.86 -5.82
CA ASP A 304 25.86 -3.73 -6.27
C ASP A 304 26.23 -4.68 -5.11
N LYS A 305 26.36 -5.99 -5.37
CA LYS A 305 26.84 -6.96 -4.35
C LYS A 305 28.26 -6.64 -3.86
N VAL A 306 29.08 -5.93 -4.65
CA VAL A 306 30.45 -5.55 -4.27
C VAL A 306 30.44 -4.31 -3.39
N ASN A 307 29.53 -3.38 -3.63
CA ASN A 307 29.33 -2.18 -2.82
C ASN A 307 27.86 -2.00 -2.46
N ASP A 308 27.45 -2.70 -1.40
CA ASP A 308 26.08 -2.66 -0.87
C ASP A 308 25.57 -1.25 -0.51
N ASP A 309 26.47 -0.27 -0.33
CA ASP A 309 26.15 1.11 0.13
C ASP A 309 25.72 2.03 -1.00
N LEU A 310 25.99 1.64 -2.24
CA LEU A 310 25.67 2.41 -3.42
C LEU A 310 24.31 1.96 -3.98
N PHE A 311 23.33 2.85 -3.89
CA PHE A 311 21.98 2.60 -4.37
C PHE A 311 21.69 3.36 -5.65
N HIS A 312 21.37 2.61 -6.70
CA HIS A 312 20.92 3.15 -7.98
C HIS A 312 19.40 3.13 -8.04
N VAL A 313 18.78 4.30 -8.23
CA VAL A 313 17.33 4.44 -8.32
C VAL A 313 16.91 4.57 -9.78
N PHE A 314 16.00 3.69 -10.19
CA PHE A 314 15.42 3.67 -11.53
C PHE A 314 13.91 3.88 -11.47
N GLU A 315 13.39 4.62 -12.44
CA GLU A 315 11.95 4.83 -12.64
C GLU A 315 11.49 4.23 -13.98
N MET A 316 10.36 3.52 -13.97
CA MET A 316 9.75 3.00 -15.18
C MET A 316 9.01 4.12 -15.93
N LYS A 317 9.23 4.24 -17.24
CA LYS A 317 8.44 5.14 -18.08
C LYS A 317 6.99 4.65 -18.20
N LYS A 318 6.02 5.57 -18.20
CA LYS A 318 4.57 5.26 -18.24
C LYS A 318 4.13 4.45 -19.46
N ASP A 319 4.86 4.54 -20.57
CA ASP A 319 4.61 3.77 -21.80
C ASP A 319 5.24 2.37 -21.76
N PHE A 320 5.92 2.02 -20.67
CA PHE A 320 6.70 0.79 -20.50
C PHE A 320 7.85 0.65 -21.50
N SER A 321 8.34 1.75 -22.09
CA SER A 321 9.46 1.71 -23.05
C SER A 321 10.82 1.45 -22.41
N GLY A 322 10.91 1.49 -21.08
CA GLY A 322 12.10 1.12 -20.32
C GLY A 322 12.29 1.94 -19.05
N TRP A 323 13.36 1.60 -18.34
CA TRP A 323 13.78 2.24 -17.10
C TRP A 323 14.66 3.46 -17.35
N VAL A 324 14.52 4.48 -16.51
CA VAL A 324 15.35 5.67 -16.50
C VAL A 324 16.09 5.73 -15.18
N SER A 325 17.42 5.85 -15.23
CA SER A 325 18.20 6.15 -14.03
C SER A 325 17.89 7.56 -13.57
N VAL A 326 17.42 7.70 -12.33
CA VAL A 326 17.02 9.00 -11.77
C VAL A 326 18.16 9.60 -10.97
N PHE A 327 18.71 8.81 -10.04
CA PHE A 327 19.83 9.24 -9.20
C PHE A 327 20.56 8.04 -8.59
N CYS A 328 21.71 8.32 -7.98
CA CYS A 328 22.53 7.37 -7.24
C CYS A 328 22.87 7.96 -5.87
N CYS A 329 22.75 7.17 -4.81
CA CYS A 329 22.98 7.61 -3.44
C CYS A 329 23.91 6.64 -2.71
N ASP A 330 24.95 7.16 -2.08
CA ASP A 330 25.79 6.43 -1.13
C ASP A 330 25.26 6.70 0.27
N LEU A 331 24.72 5.66 0.93
CA LEU A 331 24.19 5.81 2.30
C LEU A 331 25.30 5.95 3.36
N ASN A 332 26.56 5.69 3.02
CA ASN A 332 27.73 5.75 3.89
C ASN A 332 27.47 5.15 5.29
N ARG A 333 27.66 3.84 5.42
CA ARG A 333 27.47 3.07 6.68
C ARG A 333 28.03 3.73 7.92
N GLY A 334 29.16 4.43 7.80
CA GLY A 334 29.84 5.07 8.93
C GLY A 334 28.95 6.09 9.65
N ILE A 335 28.03 6.76 8.94
CA ILE A 335 27.13 7.75 9.53
C ILE A 335 26.14 7.07 10.48
N PHE A 336 25.55 5.94 10.10
CA PHE A 336 24.63 5.18 10.94
C PHE A 336 25.33 4.51 12.12
N LEU A 337 26.52 3.93 11.89
CA LEU A 337 27.33 3.30 12.95
C LEU A 337 27.84 4.33 13.97
N SER A 338 28.13 5.56 13.55
CA SER A 338 28.56 6.63 14.47
C SER A 338 27.47 7.09 15.45
N LEU A 339 26.20 6.86 15.11
CA LEU A 339 25.05 7.11 15.98
C LEU A 339 24.86 5.97 17.01
N GLU A 340 25.52 4.83 16.82
CA GLU A 340 25.60 3.72 17.78
C GLU A 340 26.81 3.86 18.71
N LEU A 341 26.93 4.96 19.48
CA LEU A 341 27.86 5.00 20.62
C LEU A 341 27.29 4.21 21.82
N SER A 342 26.92 2.93 21.63
CA SER A 342 26.87 1.88 22.67
C SER A 342 26.10 0.63 22.20
N SER A 343 26.73 -0.28 21.48
CA SER A 343 26.46 -1.72 21.63
C SER A 343 27.57 -2.53 20.99
N TYR A 344 28.42 -3.05 21.86
CA TYR A 344 29.43 -4.05 21.54
C TYR A 344 28.74 -5.30 21.00
N TYR A 345 28.91 -5.63 19.71
CA TYR A 345 29.10 -6.98 19.16
C TYR A 345 29.27 -6.88 17.64
N PHE A 346 30.52 -6.92 17.19
CA PHE A 346 30.88 -7.38 15.85
C PHE A 346 30.66 -8.90 15.80
N PHE A 347 29.92 -9.42 14.81
CA PHE A 347 30.22 -10.62 14.00
C PHE A 347 28.99 -11.03 13.17
N SER A 348 29.07 -10.89 11.85
CA SER A 348 28.84 -11.97 10.86
C SER A 348 28.92 -11.41 9.44
N SER A 349 29.72 -12.07 8.61
CA SER A 349 29.75 -11.87 7.16
C SER A 349 28.43 -12.27 6.50
N ALA A 350 28.05 -11.53 5.45
CA ALA A 350 27.08 -11.88 4.39
C ALA A 350 25.60 -11.43 4.50
N ALA A 351 25.22 -10.55 5.43
CA ALA A 351 23.92 -9.86 5.37
C ALA A 351 24.12 -8.34 5.32
N SER A 352 23.38 -7.64 4.46
CA SER A 352 23.45 -6.19 4.32
C SER A 352 23.22 -5.52 5.68
N ALA A 353 24.12 -4.60 6.07
CA ALA A 353 24.10 -3.94 7.39
C ALA A 353 22.87 -3.01 7.60
N PHE A 354 22.10 -2.80 6.54
CA PHE A 354 20.83 -2.09 6.53
C PHE A 354 19.82 -2.81 5.62
N SER A 355 18.53 -2.59 5.88
CA SER A 355 17.43 -2.99 4.99
C SER A 355 16.68 -1.75 4.53
N LEU A 356 16.50 -1.59 3.22
CA LEU A 356 15.74 -0.47 2.65
C LEU A 356 14.25 -0.77 2.74
N VAL A 357 13.53 0.01 3.55
CA VAL A 357 12.13 -0.23 3.89
C VAL A 357 11.18 0.58 3.00
N PHE A 358 11.56 1.82 2.66
CA PHE A 358 10.75 2.70 1.83
C PHE A 358 11.59 3.76 1.13
N LEU A 359 11.22 4.09 -0.11
CA LEU A 359 11.72 5.27 -0.82
C LEU A 359 10.56 6.26 -1.01
N GLY A 360 10.68 7.42 -0.38
CA GLY A 360 9.77 8.53 -0.58
C GLY A 360 10.27 9.48 -1.65
N ARG A 361 9.55 9.59 -2.78
CA ARG A 361 9.86 10.55 -3.84
C ARG A 361 9.44 11.97 -3.43
N GLY A 362 10.37 12.91 -3.51
CA GLY A 362 10.13 14.36 -3.37
C GLY A 362 9.72 15.03 -4.68
N GLU A 363 9.50 16.36 -4.71
CA GLU A 363 9.24 17.07 -5.98
C GLU A 363 10.52 17.14 -6.82
N SER A 364 11.65 17.22 -6.12
CA SER A 364 13.00 17.10 -6.66
C SER A 364 13.73 15.91 -6.04
N GLU A 365 14.86 15.51 -6.64
CA GLU A 365 15.76 14.49 -6.07
C GLU A 365 16.13 14.85 -4.62
N ASP A 366 16.49 16.12 -4.41
CA ASP A 366 16.82 16.74 -3.12
C ASP A 366 15.74 16.63 -2.04
N GLU A 367 14.48 16.41 -2.42
CA GLU A 367 13.37 16.24 -1.48
C GLU A 367 13.01 14.77 -1.25
N SER A 368 13.73 13.86 -1.90
CA SER A 368 13.51 12.44 -1.76
C SER A 368 14.27 11.91 -0.53
N PHE A 369 13.74 10.87 0.08
CA PHE A 369 14.32 10.29 1.30
C PHE A 369 14.17 8.79 1.33
N PHE A 370 15.14 8.13 1.94
CA PHE A 370 15.08 6.71 2.25
C PHE A 370 14.59 6.49 3.67
N VAL A 371 13.91 5.37 3.90
CA VAL A 371 13.68 4.83 5.24
C VAL A 371 14.44 3.52 5.33
N VAL A 372 15.39 3.46 6.24
CA VAL A 372 16.29 2.31 6.39
C VAL A 372 16.20 1.74 7.79
N GLU A 373 16.19 0.43 7.88
CA GLU A 373 16.37 -0.31 9.12
C GLU A 373 17.86 -0.60 9.32
N VAL A 374 18.36 -0.31 10.52
CA VAL A 374 19.73 -0.58 10.96
C VAL A 374 19.64 -1.11 12.39
N SER A 375 20.08 -2.35 12.60
CA SER A 375 20.17 -2.97 13.94
C SER A 375 18.89 -2.88 14.80
N GLY A 376 17.71 -2.98 14.19
CA GLY A 376 16.43 -2.85 14.90
C GLY A 376 15.99 -1.41 15.17
N LYS A 377 16.58 -0.43 14.50
CA LYS A 377 16.14 0.97 14.49
C LYS A 377 15.78 1.43 13.09
N LEU A 378 14.77 2.29 12.99
CA LEU A 378 14.42 2.94 11.73
C LEU A 378 14.92 4.36 11.68
N PHE A 379 15.50 4.71 10.54
CA PHE A 379 15.97 6.05 10.24
C PHE A 379 15.33 6.54 8.95
N SER A 380 14.90 7.80 8.93
CA SER A 380 14.71 8.53 7.68
C SER A 380 16.04 9.17 7.30
N TYR A 381 16.49 8.95 6.07
CA TYR A 381 17.70 9.52 5.50
C TYR A 381 17.32 10.45 4.35
N ASP A 382 17.52 11.75 4.56
CA ASP A 382 17.26 12.79 3.57
C ASP A 382 18.43 12.85 2.58
N ILE A 383 18.15 12.70 1.28
CA ILE A 383 19.19 12.55 0.25
C ILE A 383 20.01 13.84 0.10
N LYS A 384 19.38 15.01 0.22
CA LYS A 384 20.08 16.30 0.10
C LYS A 384 21.00 16.58 1.27
N ASN A 385 20.49 16.42 2.48
CA ASN A 385 21.21 16.77 3.69
C ASN A 385 22.18 15.69 4.13
N GLN A 386 22.01 14.45 3.63
CA GLN A 386 22.79 13.28 4.02
C GLN A 386 22.79 13.04 5.54
N THR A 387 21.72 13.48 6.20
CA THR A 387 21.55 13.36 7.65
C THR A 387 20.48 12.31 7.97
N PRO A 388 20.83 11.24 8.69
CA PRO A 388 19.84 10.34 9.24
C PRO A 388 19.11 11.00 10.42
N LYS A 389 17.81 10.70 10.52
CA LYS A 389 16.95 11.05 11.65
C LYS A 389 16.27 9.79 12.13
N GLU A 390 16.47 9.44 13.41
CA GLU A 390 15.81 8.29 14.03
C GLU A 390 14.29 8.50 14.05
N LEU A 391 13.54 7.49 13.59
CA LEU A 391 12.08 7.48 13.58
C LEU A 391 11.54 6.72 14.79
N CYS A 392 12.01 5.49 15.00
CA CYS A 392 11.63 4.64 16.14
C CYS A 392 12.55 3.42 16.29
N ASN A 393 12.52 2.82 17.47
CA ASN A 393 13.05 1.48 17.71
C ASN A 393 12.02 0.43 17.31
N LEU A 394 12.47 -0.62 16.63
CA LEU A 394 11.68 -1.78 16.28
C LEU A 394 11.80 -2.85 17.38
N PRO A 395 10.75 -3.66 17.59
CA PRO A 395 10.75 -4.70 18.62
C PRO A 395 11.78 -5.81 18.34
N HIS A 396 12.13 -6.02 17.07
CA HIS A 396 13.11 -7.00 16.63
C HIS A 396 13.99 -6.39 15.53
N SER A 397 15.23 -6.84 15.37
CA SER A 397 15.95 -6.57 14.11
C SER A 397 15.57 -7.63 13.08
N SER A 398 15.27 -7.19 11.86
CA SER A 398 14.92 -8.09 10.75
C SER A 398 15.22 -7.42 9.43
N THR A 399 15.80 -8.15 8.49
CA THR A 399 16.15 -7.63 7.16
C THR A 399 14.96 -7.59 6.20
N CYS A 400 13.78 -8.09 6.58
CA CYS A 400 12.64 -8.32 5.67
C CYS A 400 11.34 -7.65 6.15
N TYR A 401 11.40 -6.40 6.59
CA TYR A 401 10.20 -5.64 6.93
C TYR A 401 9.34 -5.42 5.69
N LYS A 402 8.05 -5.77 5.77
CA LYS A 402 7.08 -5.36 4.75
C LYS A 402 6.46 -4.03 5.16
N ALA A 403 6.64 -3.02 4.32
CA ALA A 403 6.11 -1.69 4.54
C ALA A 403 4.86 -1.44 3.67
N PHE A 404 3.86 -0.82 4.29
CA PHE A 404 2.63 -0.40 3.64
C PHE A 404 2.48 1.11 3.83
N PRO A 405 2.73 1.92 2.78
CA PRO A 405 2.55 3.36 2.85
C PRO A 405 1.13 3.74 3.26
N TYR A 406 1.02 4.61 4.26
CA TYR A 406 -0.24 5.15 4.73
C TYR A 406 -0.39 6.60 4.30
N GLU A 407 -1.53 6.86 3.69
CA GLU A 407 -1.97 8.18 3.27
C GLU A 407 -3.36 8.45 3.79
N GLU A 408 -3.63 9.73 4.03
CA GLU A 408 -4.93 10.20 4.44
C GLU A 408 -5.85 10.39 3.22
N THR A 409 -7.06 9.85 3.30
CA THR A 409 -8.01 9.86 2.20
C THR A 409 -9.45 9.91 2.69
N LEU A 410 -10.34 10.58 1.95
CA LEU A 410 -11.76 10.77 2.30
C LEU A 410 -12.70 9.80 1.58
N PHE A 411 -12.19 8.93 0.71
CA PHE A 411 -13.00 8.01 -0.09
C PHE A 411 -13.65 6.94 0.79
N GLU A 412 -14.91 6.65 0.49
CA GLU A 412 -15.66 5.59 1.16
C GLU A 412 -15.33 4.22 0.58
N VAL A 413 -15.58 3.16 1.37
CA VAL A 413 -15.30 1.76 1.03
C VAL A 413 -16.50 0.88 1.25
#